data_AF-A0AA35KAT9-F1
#
_entry.id   AF-A0AA35KAT9-F1
#
_cell.length_a   1.000
_cell.length_b   1.000
_cell.length_c   1.000
_cell.angle_alpha   90.00
_cell.angle_beta   90.00
_cell.angle_gamma   90.00
#
_symmetry.space_group_name_H-M   'P 1'
#
loop_
_entity.id
_entity.type
_entity.pdbx_description
1 polymer ?
#
loop_
_entity_poly.entity_id
_entity_poly.type
_entity_poly.pdbx_seq_one_letter_code
_entity_poly.pdbx_strand_id
1 'polypeptide(L)'
;MRSTTGTRQRGESINNYIAALRKAALHCEFRDLDDALMDRIVCGVRNNRLQRHLLAKPDLTLQKTIEEAAASEAAELSAQEICKDSSPQPAKKPIPVHHEEASSNKAVPVTKQFQKGPHC
;
A
#
# COMPACT_ATOMS: atom_id res chain seq x y z
N MET A 1 -26.36 17.01 -21.38
CA MET A 1 -26.47 16.35 -20.06
C MET A 1 -25.07 16.23 -19.48
N ARG A 2 -24.81 16.92 -18.36
CA ARG A 2 -23.50 17.02 -17.72
C ARG A 2 -23.41 15.92 -16.65
N SER A 3 -22.97 14.73 -17.04
CA SER A 3 -22.84 13.59 -16.13
C SER A 3 -21.45 13.58 -15.49
N THR A 4 -21.39 13.23 -14.22
CA THR A 4 -20.32 13.38 -13.24
C THR A 4 -19.09 12.47 -13.45
N THR A 5 -18.70 12.13 -14.67
CA THR A 5 -17.69 11.11 -15.01
C THR A 5 -16.22 11.56 -14.81
N GLY A 6 -16.00 12.40 -13.78
CA GLY A 6 -14.87 13.28 -13.38
C GLY A 6 -13.56 12.65 -12.84
N THR A 7 -13.56 11.84 -11.82
CA THR A 7 -14.45 12.05 -10.70
C THR A 7 -14.57 10.80 -9.87
N ARG A 8 -13.46 10.09 -9.60
CA ARG A 8 -13.46 8.96 -8.67
C ARG A 8 -14.13 9.37 -7.36
N GLN A 9 -15.23 8.71 -6.99
CA GLN A 9 -16.01 9.05 -5.81
C GLN A 9 -15.26 8.66 -4.54
N ARG A 10 -15.51 9.29 -3.39
CA ARG A 10 -14.89 8.89 -2.11
C ARG A 10 -15.29 7.46 -1.75
N GLY A 11 -14.32 6.63 -1.38
CA GLY A 11 -14.56 5.23 -1.02
C GLY A 11 -14.78 4.28 -2.20
N GLU A 12 -14.94 4.78 -3.42
CA GLU A 12 -14.91 3.93 -4.63
C GLU A 12 -13.55 3.23 -4.77
N SER A 13 -13.54 1.97 -5.22
CA SER A 13 -12.35 1.12 -5.49
C SER A 13 -11.86 1.31 -6.93
N ILE A 14 -10.57 1.12 -7.20
CA ILE A 14 -9.98 1.56 -8.49
C ILE A 14 -10.62 0.84 -9.67
N ASN A 15 -10.93 -0.44 -9.47
CA ASN A 15 -11.58 -1.29 -10.44
C ASN A 15 -12.99 -0.79 -10.79
N ASN A 16 -13.78 -0.37 -9.79
CA ASN A 16 -15.12 0.17 -10.02
C ASN A 16 -15.07 1.47 -10.82
N TYR A 17 -14.11 2.35 -10.49
CA TYR A 17 -13.89 3.58 -11.22
C TYR A 17 -13.53 3.31 -12.69
N ILE A 18 -12.57 2.41 -12.95
CA ILE A 18 -12.18 2.03 -14.32
C ILE A 18 -13.36 1.42 -15.08
N ALA A 19 -14.16 0.56 -14.45
CA ALA A 19 -15.36 -0.01 -15.06
C ALA A 19 -16.39 1.08 -15.43
N ALA A 20 -16.59 2.07 -14.56
CA ALA A 20 -17.46 3.22 -14.83
C ALA A 20 -16.94 4.08 -15.99
N LEU A 21 -15.62 4.31 -16.07
CA LEU A 21 -15.00 5.02 -17.20
C LEU A 21 -15.21 4.28 -18.52
N ARG A 22 -14.94 2.97 -18.55
CA ARG A 22 -15.17 2.14 -19.74
C ARG A 22 -16.63 2.15 -20.17
N LYS A 23 -17.56 2.05 -19.22
CA LYS A 23 -19.00 2.13 -19.49
C LYS A 23 -19.40 3.49 -20.05
N ALA A 24 -18.86 4.57 -19.50
CA ALA A 24 -19.12 5.92 -20.01
C ALA A 24 -18.57 6.13 -21.42
N ALA A 25 -17.47 5.45 -21.75
CA ALA A 25 -16.83 5.55 -23.05
C ALA A 25 -17.50 4.73 -24.17
N LEU A 26 -18.40 3.78 -23.85
CA LEU A 26 -19.06 2.90 -24.82
C LEU A 26 -19.75 3.64 -25.98
N HIS A 27 -20.21 4.87 -25.75
CA HIS A 27 -20.96 5.66 -26.71
C HIS A 27 -20.19 6.92 -27.15
N CYS A 28 -18.89 6.98 -26.88
CA CYS A 28 -18.05 8.11 -27.24
C CYS A 28 -17.13 7.72 -28.40
N GLU A 29 -17.06 8.61 -29.40
CA GLU A 29 -16.13 8.47 -30.53
C GLU A 29 -14.74 8.98 -30.14
N PHE A 30 -14.01 8.18 -29.40
CA PHE A 30 -12.61 8.48 -29.10
C PHE A 30 -11.71 8.04 -30.25
N ARG A 31 -10.80 8.94 -30.65
CA ARG A 31 -9.73 8.60 -31.60
C ARG A 31 -8.76 7.59 -31.00
N ASP A 32 -8.47 7.76 -29.70
CA ASP A 32 -7.71 6.82 -28.89
C ASP A 32 -8.41 6.69 -27.53
N LEU A 33 -9.07 5.55 -27.33
CA LEU A 33 -9.80 5.26 -26.10
C LEU A 33 -8.83 4.99 -24.94
N ASP A 34 -7.68 4.36 -25.22
CA ASP A 34 -6.74 3.95 -24.19
C ASP A 34 -6.06 5.17 -23.59
N ASP A 35 -5.65 6.13 -24.41
CA ASP A 35 -5.11 7.42 -23.97
C ASP A 35 -6.14 8.21 -23.15
N ALA A 36 -7.39 8.28 -23.61
CA ALA A 36 -8.46 8.98 -22.89
C ALA A 36 -8.75 8.34 -21.52
N LEU A 37 -8.73 7.00 -21.45
CA LEU A 37 -8.89 6.28 -20.18
C LEU A 37 -7.68 6.47 -19.28
N MET A 38 -6.46 6.45 -19.82
CA MET A 38 -5.23 6.68 -19.06
C MET A 38 -5.23 8.06 -18.41
N ASP A 39 -5.47 9.12 -19.17
CA ASP A 39 -5.55 10.49 -18.64
C ASP A 39 -6.55 10.57 -17.49
N ARG A 40 -7.69 9.89 -17.66
CA ARG A 40 -8.74 9.88 -16.66
C ARG A 40 -8.42 9.06 -15.41
N ILE A 41 -7.67 7.98 -15.56
CA ILE A 41 -7.16 7.20 -14.42
C ILE A 41 -6.12 8.02 -13.68
N VAL A 42 -5.12 8.58 -14.37
CA VAL A 42 -4.04 9.38 -13.77
C VAL A 42 -4.59 10.58 -13.02
N CYS A 43 -5.54 11.31 -13.61
CA CYS A 43 -6.23 12.42 -12.94
C CYS A 43 -7.13 11.96 -11.77
N GLY A 44 -7.65 10.73 -11.82
CA GLY A 44 -8.55 10.16 -10.81
C GLY A 44 -7.87 9.45 -9.65
N VAL A 45 -6.57 9.18 -9.71
CA VAL A 45 -5.78 8.58 -8.62
C VAL A 45 -5.68 9.57 -7.45
N ARG A 46 -5.97 9.09 -6.22
CA ARG A 46 -5.91 9.91 -5.01
C ARG A 46 -4.49 10.13 -4.48
N ASN A 47 -3.58 9.20 -4.79
CA ASN A 47 -2.20 9.26 -4.33
C ASN A 47 -1.36 10.14 -5.26
N ASN A 48 -1.02 11.33 -4.78
CA ASN A 48 -0.19 12.30 -5.51
C ASN A 48 1.20 11.75 -5.88
N ARG A 49 1.77 10.82 -5.10
CA ARG A 49 3.07 10.20 -5.41
C ARG A 49 2.92 9.26 -6.61
N LEU A 50 1.88 8.43 -6.60
CA LEU A 50 1.56 7.56 -7.73
C LEU A 50 1.26 8.38 -8.98
N GLN A 51 0.46 9.45 -8.88
CA GLN A 51 0.14 10.31 -10.03
C GLN A 51 1.41 10.88 -10.68
N ARG A 52 2.33 11.44 -9.89
CA ARG A 52 3.62 11.96 -10.41
C ARG A 52 4.47 10.86 -11.03
N HIS A 53 4.50 9.68 -10.40
CA HIS A 53 5.22 8.52 -10.93
C HIS A 53 4.68 8.07 -12.28
N LEU A 54 3.36 8.01 -12.45
CA LEU A 54 2.72 7.68 -13.72
C LEU A 54 3.02 8.74 -14.79
N LEU A 55 2.89 10.03 -14.46
CA LEU A 55 3.16 11.14 -15.39
C LEU A 55 4.63 11.22 -15.85
N ALA A 56 5.57 10.67 -15.07
CA ALA A 56 6.99 10.67 -15.41
C ALA A 56 7.41 9.49 -16.32
N LYS A 57 6.54 8.51 -16.55
CA LYS A 57 6.87 7.31 -17.35
C LYS A 57 6.68 7.59 -18.85
N PRO A 58 7.72 7.38 -19.68
CA PRO A 58 7.62 7.59 -21.13
C PRO A 58 6.82 6.49 -21.85
N ASP A 59 6.92 5.24 -21.37
CA ASP A 59 6.28 4.07 -22.02
C ASP A 59 5.10 3.53 -21.19
N LEU A 60 4.20 4.43 -20.81
CA LEU A 60 3.00 4.11 -20.04
C LEU A 60 1.90 3.61 -20.98
N THR A 61 1.31 2.47 -20.64
CA THR A 61 0.16 1.88 -21.36
C THR A 61 -1.05 1.82 -20.45
N LEU A 62 -2.24 1.67 -21.02
CA LEU A 62 -3.47 1.57 -20.22
C LEU A 62 -3.38 0.42 -19.22
N GLN A 63 -2.88 -0.74 -19.65
CA GLN A 63 -2.71 -1.89 -18.78
C GLN A 63 -1.76 -1.59 -17.61
N LYS A 64 -0.57 -1.04 -17.87
CA LYS A 64 0.39 -0.67 -16.81
C LYS A 64 -0.21 0.35 -15.84
N THR A 65 -0.98 1.31 -16.36
CA THR A 65 -1.65 2.32 -15.54
C THR A 65 -2.66 1.68 -14.59
N ILE A 66 -3.45 0.72 -15.07
CA ILE A 66 -4.43 -0.02 -14.27
C ILE A 66 -3.72 -0.86 -13.19
N GLU A 67 -2.68 -1.59 -13.56
CA GLU A 67 -1.91 -2.45 -12.65
C GLU A 67 -1.26 -1.64 -11.52
N GLU A 68 -0.60 -0.52 -11.85
CA GLU A 68 0.05 0.36 -10.86
C GLU A 68 -0.97 1.03 -9.93
N ALA A 69 -2.12 1.46 -10.47
CA ALA A 69 -3.18 2.06 -9.66
C ALA A 69 -3.81 1.05 -8.69
N ALA A 70 -4.02 -0.19 -9.12
CA ALA A 70 -4.49 -1.28 -8.28
C ALA A 70 -3.47 -1.72 -7.23
N ALA A 71 -2.20 -1.83 -7.61
CA ALA A 71 -1.12 -2.15 -6.69
C ALA A 71 -0.96 -1.08 -5.60
N SER A 72 -1.05 0.21 -5.96
CA SER A 72 -1.00 1.31 -4.99
C SER A 72 -2.19 1.28 -4.04
N GLU A 73 -3.40 1.05 -4.53
CA GLU A 73 -4.59 0.93 -3.67
C GLU A 73 -4.44 -0.24 -2.68
N ALA A 74 -4.01 -1.41 -3.16
CA ALA A 74 -3.77 -2.57 -2.30
C ALA A 74 -2.69 -2.30 -1.24
N ALA A 75 -1.56 -1.69 -1.64
CA ALA A 75 -0.48 -1.36 -0.72
C ALA A 75 -0.91 -0.34 0.35
N GLU A 76 -1.72 0.66 -0.02
CA GLU A 76 -2.30 1.63 0.92
C GLU A 76 -3.24 0.98 1.93
N LEU A 77 -4.05 0.01 1.49
CA LEU A 77 -4.95 -0.74 2.38
C LEU A 77 -4.15 -1.61 3.36
N SER A 78 -3.17 -2.38 2.87
CA SER A 78 -2.31 -3.21 3.72
C SER A 78 -1.49 -2.38 4.71
N ALA A 79 -0.94 -1.23 4.28
CA ALA A 79 -0.22 -0.33 5.17
C ALA A 79 -1.12 0.22 6.29
N GLN A 80 -2.37 0.56 5.97
CA GLN A 80 -3.35 1.00 6.98
C GLN A 80 -3.68 -0.10 7.99
N GLU A 81 -3.75 -1.36 7.58
CA GLU A 81 -3.97 -2.49 8.49
C GLU A 81 -2.82 -2.68 9.46
N ILE A 82 -1.57 -2.62 8.99
CA ILE A 82 -0.37 -2.71 9.83
C ILE A 82 -0.32 -1.58 10.85
N CYS A 83 -0.60 -0.34 10.43
CA CYS A 83 -0.56 0.81 11.34
C CYS A 83 -1.69 0.80 12.39
N LYS A 84 -2.84 0.18 12.09
CA LYS A 84 -3.94 0.03 13.05
C LYS A 84 -3.58 -0.95 14.20
N ASP A 85 -2.68 -1.89 13.96
CA ASP A 85 -2.23 -2.86 14.98
C ASP A 85 -1.14 -2.28 15.91
N SER A 86 -0.49 -1.18 15.53
CA SER A 86 0.53 -0.49 16.36
C SER A 86 -0.01 0.43 17.47
N SER A 87 -1.24 0.21 17.95
CA SER A 87 -1.68 0.78 19.24
C SER A 87 -0.96 0.04 20.39
N PRO A 88 -0.49 0.70 21.48
CA PRO A 88 0.04 0.01 22.65
C PRO A 88 -1.03 -0.88 23.28
N GLN A 89 -1.05 -2.16 22.90
CA GLN A 89 -1.84 -3.17 23.58
C GLN A 89 -1.22 -3.39 24.97
N PRO A 90 -1.97 -3.27 26.08
CA PRO A 90 -1.45 -3.63 27.39
C PRO A 90 -1.05 -5.11 27.35
N ALA A 91 0.17 -5.40 27.83
CA ALA A 91 0.82 -6.70 27.86
C ALA A 91 -0.18 -7.86 28.07
N LYS A 92 -0.38 -8.68 27.04
CA LYS A 92 -1.07 -9.97 27.19
C LYS A 92 -0.22 -10.81 28.14
N LYS A 93 -0.80 -11.12 29.30
CA LYS A 93 -0.20 -11.95 30.36
C LYS A 93 0.29 -13.28 29.76
N PRO A 94 1.46 -13.80 30.14
CA PRO A 94 1.97 -15.04 29.57
C PRO A 94 1.03 -16.21 29.88
N ILE A 95 0.72 -17.01 28.86
CA ILE A 95 -0.02 -18.26 28.98
C ILE A 95 0.90 -19.25 29.73
N PRO A 96 0.45 -19.93 30.81
CA PRO A 96 1.28 -20.88 31.54
C PRO A 96 1.51 -22.14 30.70
N VAL A 97 2.73 -22.32 30.19
CA VAL A 97 3.17 -23.59 29.62
C VAL A 97 3.59 -24.51 30.76
N HIS A 98 2.80 -25.54 31.03
CA HIS A 98 3.22 -26.66 31.86
C HIS A 98 4.28 -27.45 31.10
N HIS A 99 5.56 -27.27 31.43
CA HIS A 99 6.60 -28.23 31.12
C HIS A 99 7.09 -28.85 32.42
N GLU A 100 7.12 -30.19 32.43
CA GLU A 100 7.60 -31.03 33.52
C GLU A 100 9.02 -30.68 33.96
N GLU A 101 9.22 -30.87 35.25
CA GLU A 101 10.41 -30.61 36.03
C GLU A 101 11.54 -31.60 35.72
N ALA A 102 12.76 -31.10 35.52
CA ALA A 102 13.98 -31.81 35.95
C ALA A 102 15.17 -30.84 36.11
N SER A 103 15.35 -30.42 37.37
CA SER A 103 16.57 -30.04 38.09
C SER A 103 17.94 -30.13 37.38
N SER A 104 18.74 -29.05 37.44
CA SER A 104 20.07 -29.03 38.10
C SER A 104 20.86 -27.71 37.84
N ASN A 105 20.90 -26.85 38.86
CA ASN A 105 22.07 -26.14 39.48
C ASN A 105 23.25 -25.73 38.56
N LYS A 106 23.87 -24.53 38.59
CA LYS A 106 24.31 -23.66 39.71
C LYS A 106 24.89 -22.33 39.14
N ALA A 107 25.00 -21.31 40.00
CA ALA A 107 25.54 -19.94 39.82
C ALA A 107 26.93 -19.82 39.12
N VAL A 108 27.39 -18.68 38.56
CA VAL A 108 27.82 -17.39 39.18
C VAL A 108 28.14 -16.36 38.05
N PRO A 109 28.02 -15.03 38.28
CA PRO A 109 28.21 -13.98 37.26
C PRO A 109 29.67 -13.63 36.95
N VAL A 110 29.95 -13.06 35.76
CA VAL A 110 31.21 -12.37 35.51
C VAL A 110 31.00 -11.00 34.84
N THR A 111 31.67 -10.02 35.44
CA THR A 111 31.64 -8.59 35.16
C THR A 111 32.72 -8.15 34.17
N LYS A 112 32.36 -7.16 33.34
CA LYS A 112 33.14 -6.02 32.81
C LYS A 112 34.32 -6.21 31.82
N GLN A 113 34.44 -5.13 31.03
CA GLN A 113 35.62 -4.47 30.41
C GLN A 113 35.68 -4.61 28.88
N PHE A 114 35.25 -3.60 28.10
CA PHE A 114 35.94 -2.36 27.69
C PHE A 114 37.23 -2.59 26.90
N GLN A 115 37.20 -2.29 25.59
CA GLN A 115 38.30 -1.59 24.91
C GLN A 115 37.88 -1.02 23.55
N LYS A 116 38.10 0.30 23.43
CA LYS A 116 38.09 1.07 22.19
C LYS A 116 39.40 0.81 21.43
N GLY A 117 39.34 0.74 20.10
CA GLY A 117 40.50 0.66 19.20
C GLY A 117 40.07 1.00 17.76
N PRO A 118 41.00 1.38 16.88
CA PRO A 118 41.27 2.80 16.63
C PRO A 118 40.76 3.31 15.28
N HIS A 119 40.78 4.64 15.19
CA HIS A 119 40.72 5.45 13.97
C HIS A 119 41.59 4.91 12.83
N CYS A 120 41.01 4.92 11.63
CA CYS A 120 41.63 5.40 10.40
C CYS A 120 40.64 6.37 9.76
#